data_AF-A0AAU0HBI4-F1
#
_entry.id   AF-A0AAU0HBI4-F1
#
_cell.length_a   1.000
_cell.length_b   1.000
_cell.length_c   1.000
_cell.angle_alpha   90.00
_cell.angle_beta   90.00
_cell.angle_gamma   90.00
#
_symmetry.space_group_name_H-M   'P 1'
#
loop_
_entity.id
_entity.type
_entity.pdbx_description
1 polymer ?
#
loop_
_entity_poly.entity_id
_entity_poly.type
_entity_poly.pdbx_seq_one_letter_code
_entity_poly.pdbx_strand_id
1 'polypeptide(L)' 'MSGWVTFINLGITDTFLSDWSIAFIKAYPMAFVAAYALAKPIKLLTQKIIGSNS' A
#
# COMPACT_ATOMS: atom_id res chain seq x y z
N MET A 1 1.71 4.23 -6.71
CA MET A 1 2.80 5.21 -6.49
C MET A 1 4.16 4.71 -6.97
N SER A 2 4.62 3.50 -6.60
CA SER A 2 5.94 3.00 -7.01
C SER A 2 6.11 2.80 -8.52
N GLY A 3 5.10 2.29 -9.23
CA GLY A 3 5.22 2.03 -10.68
C GLY A 3 5.54 3.27 -11.50
N TRP A 4 4.86 4.39 -11.23
CA TRP A 4 5.12 5.66 -11.94
C TRP A 4 6.50 6.25 -11.62
N VAL A 5 6.93 6.16 -10.36
CA VAL A 5 8.26 6.65 -9.94
C VAL A 5 9.37 5.78 -10.54
N THR A 6 9.24 4.46 -10.50
CA THR A 6 10.20 3.53 -11.11
C THR A 6 10.24 3.72 -12.63
N PHE A 7 9.10 3.98 -13.27
CA PHE A 7 8.98 4.23 -14.72
C PHE A 7 9.73 5.49 -15.15
N ILE A 8 9.56 6.59 -14.41
CA ILE A 8 10.29 7.84 -14.69
C ILE A 8 11.80 7.67 -14.47
N ASN A 9 12.21 6.84 -13.50
CA ASN A 9 13.61 6.72 -13.09
C ASN A 9 14.43 5.74 -13.95
N LEU A 10 13.78 4.70 -14.52
CA LEU A 10 14.45 3.65 -15.32
C LEU A 10 14.04 3.64 -16.80
N GLY A 11 12.95 4.32 -17.18
CA GLY A 11 12.31 4.16 -18.50
C GLY A 11 11.62 2.80 -18.67
N ILE A 12 10.88 2.62 -19.78
CA ILE A 12 10.36 1.31 -20.17
C ILE A 12 11.55 0.47 -20.65
N THR A 13 12.13 -0.29 -19.74
CA THR A 13 13.04 -1.40 -20.06
C THR A 13 12.21 -2.68 -20.16
N ASP A 14 12.56 -3.64 -21.01
CA ASP A 14 11.79 -4.89 -21.19
C ASP A 14 11.53 -5.66 -19.87
N THR A 15 12.40 -5.49 -18.87
CA THR A 15 12.25 -6.13 -17.54
C THR A 15 11.45 -5.30 -16.54
N PHE A 16 11.19 -4.03 -16.82
CA PHE A 16 10.59 -3.07 -15.89
C PHE A 16 9.25 -3.55 -15.32
N LEU A 17 8.36 -4.01 -16.20
CA LEU A 17 7.03 -4.49 -15.80
C LEU A 17 7.14 -5.76 -14.95
N SER A 18 8.11 -6.61 -15.28
CA SER A 18 8.39 -7.85 -14.54
C SER A 18 8.88 -7.54 -13.13
N ASP A 19 9.92 -6.71 -13.00
CA ASP A 19 10.53 -6.36 -11.71
C ASP A 19 9.54 -5.60 -10.80
N TRP A 20 8.79 -4.65 -11.37
CA TRP A 20 7.75 -3.93 -10.65
C TRP A 20 6.62 -4.84 -10.16
N SER A 21 6.13 -5.74 -11.02
CA SER A 21 5.04 -6.65 -10.64
C SER A 21 5.47 -7.66 -9.59
N ILE A 22 6.69 -8.20 -9.67
CA ILE A 22 7.25 -9.10 -8.66
C ILE A 22 7.39 -8.37 -7.32
N ALA A 23 7.93 -7.15 -7.32
CA ALA A 23 8.05 -6.34 -6.11
C ALA A 23 6.67 -6.01 -5.51
N PHE A 24 5.67 -5.70 -6.34
CA PHE A 24 4.31 -5.43 -5.91
C PHE A 24 3.65 -6.66 -5.29
N ILE A 25 3.76 -7.83 -5.94
CA ILE A 25 3.21 -9.09 -5.42
C ILE A 25 3.87 -9.46 -4.09
N LYS A 26 5.18 -9.24 -3.93
CA LYS A 26 5.88 -9.47 -2.67
C LYS A 26 5.48 -8.50 -1.56
N ALA A 27 5.18 -7.25 -1.90
CA ALA A 27 4.75 -6.24 -0.93
C ALA A 27 3.28 -6.42 -0.49
N TYR A 28 2.43 -6.93 -1.37
CA TYR A 28 1.01 -7.14 -1.14
C TYR A 28 0.67 -7.93 0.15
N PRO A 29 1.28 -9.11 0.45
CA PRO A 29 0.98 -9.86 1.66
C PRO A 29 1.34 -9.10 2.93
N MET A 30 2.44 -8.35 2.95
CA MET A 30 2.81 -7.53 4.10
C MET A 30 1.83 -6.36 4.30
N ALA A 31 1.38 -5.74 3.21
CA ALA A 31 0.34 -4.71 3.26
C ALA A 31 -1.00 -5.28 3.78
N PHE A 32 -1.36 -6.50 3.37
CA PHE A 32 -2.56 -7.19 3.85
C PHE A 32 -2.48 -7.49 5.35
N VAL A 33 -1.36 -8.03 5.83
CA VAL A 33 -1.15 -8.30 7.25
C VAL A 33 -1.21 -7.01 8.07
N ALA A 34 -0.56 -5.94 7.61
CA ALA A 34 -0.62 -4.64 8.26
C ALA A 34 -2.05 -4.09 8.29
N ALA A 35 -2.77 -4.13 7.17
CA ALA A 35 -4.16 -3.66 7.09
C ALA A 35 -5.08 -4.45 8.02
N TYR A 36 -4.93 -5.77 8.08
CA TYR A 36 -5.74 -6.63 8.95
C TYR A 36 -5.41 -6.40 10.43
N ALA A 37 -4.14 -6.31 10.79
CA ALA A 37 -3.71 -6.02 12.16
C ALA A 37 -4.19 -4.64 12.62
N LEU A 38 -4.18 -3.65 11.71
CA LEU A 38 -4.58 -2.28 12.00
C LEU A 38 -6.09 -2.03 11.83
N ALA A 39 -6.87 -2.96 11.28
CA ALA A 39 -8.29 -2.77 11.04
C ALA A 39 -9.08 -2.41 12.32
N LYS A 40 -8.80 -3.11 13.43
CA LYS A 40 -9.46 -2.86 14.72
C LYS A 40 -9.08 -1.51 15.35
N PRO A 41 -7.78 -1.16 15.51
CA PRO A 41 -7.42 0.15 16.07
C PRO A 41 -7.86 1.31 15.16
N ILE A 42 -7.81 1.17 13.83
CA ILE A 42 -8.32 2.18 12.91
C ILE A 42 -9.81 2.41 13.14
N LYS A 43 -10.62 1.34 13.20
CA LYS A 43 -12.07 1.47 13.45
C LYS A 43 -12.37 2.19 14.78
N LEU A 44 -11.64 1.85 15.85
CA LEU A 44 -11.81 2.49 17.15
C LEU A 44 -11.41 3.98 17.11
N LEU A 45 -10.31 4.32 16.44
CA LEU A 45 -9.89 5.71 16.25
C LEU A 45 -10.89 6.50 15.42
N THR A 46 -11.39 5.93 14.32
CA THR A 46 -12.41 6.56 13.48
C THR A 46 -13.69 6.83 14.28
N GLN A 47 -14.16 5.86 15.08
CA GLN A 47 -15.31 6.06 15.95
C GLN A 47 -15.06 7.11 17.04
N LYS A 48 -13.85 7.18 17.60
CA LYS A 48 -13.46 8.21 18.57
C LYS A 48 -13.46 9.60 17.94
N ILE A 49 -12.93 9.75 16.73
CA ILE A 49 -12.90 11.04 16.03
C ILE A 49 -14.32 11.50 15.68
N ILE A 50 -15.15 10.59 15.13
CA ILE A 50 -16.53 10.91 14.75
C ILE A 50 -17.38 11.19 15.99
N GLY A 51 -17.28 10.37 17.04
CA GLY A 51 -18.03 10.54 18.29
C GLY A 51 -17.54 11.70 19.16
N SER A 52 -16.30 12.18 18.96
CA SER A 52 -15.77 13.37 19.63
C SER A 52 -16.25 14.69 18.99
N ASN A 53 -16.92 14.63 17.84
CA ASN A 53 -17.38 15.79 17.07
C ASN A 53 -18.90 15.99 17.15
N SER A 54 -19.55 15.41 18.17
CA SER A 54 -20.97 15.57 18.54
C SER A 54 -21.07 15.91 20.03
#